data_AF-A0A6Q2YGS5-F1
#
_entry.id   AF-A0A6Q2YGS5-F1
#
_cell.length_a   1.000
_cell.length_b   1.000
_cell.length_c   1.000
_cell.angle_alpha   90.00
_cell.angle_beta   90.00
_cell.angle_gamma   90.00
#
_symmetry.space_group_name_H-M   'P 1'
#
loop_
_entity.id
_entity.type
_entity.pdbx_description
1 polymer ?
#
loop_
_entity_poly.entity_id
_entity_poly.type
_entity_poly.pdbx_seq_one_letter_code
_entity_poly.pdbx_strand_id
1 'polypeptide(L)'
;MDGFDMLSTPQSAAGNGTEEDPAAAFLAQQESEIAGIENDEGFSILDSGEVPSSLNNNLTGTVNRNLDGESSNGPSDAYSAISSADRLQAEPESLRKWREEQRERLEVLDANSRKQESEWKEKAKVELEEWHTRQNEQLEKTKANNRAAEEAMVSDMDENNPGTEWERVARLCDFNPKSSKQAKDVSRMRSVLISLKQAPLVR
;
A
#
# COMPACT_ATOMS: atom_id res chain seq x y z
N MET A 1 23.97 -10.93 -26.35
CA MET A 1 25.31 -10.94 -25.74
C MET A 1 25.80 -9.50 -25.75
N ASP A 2 26.62 -9.16 -24.76
CA ASP A 2 27.33 -7.89 -24.60
C ASP A 2 26.47 -6.73 -24.05
N GLY A 3 26.88 -6.00 -23.02
CA GLY A 3 28.14 -6.03 -22.31
C GLY A 3 28.09 -4.94 -21.24
N PHE A 4 28.35 -5.35 -20.01
CA PHE A 4 28.57 -4.48 -18.87
C PHE A 4 29.96 -3.84 -19.00
N ASP A 5 29.97 -2.54 -18.77
CA ASP A 5 31.04 -1.72 -18.18
C ASP A 5 31.97 -0.87 -19.06
N MET A 6 32.29 0.27 -18.43
CA MET A 6 33.55 1.00 -18.46
C MET A 6 33.56 2.41 -19.11
N LEU A 7 33.05 3.35 -18.31
CA LEU A 7 33.85 4.41 -17.69
C LEU A 7 34.79 5.25 -18.59
N SER A 8 34.38 6.47 -18.93
CA SER A 8 35.13 7.71 -18.66
C SER A 8 34.52 8.92 -19.38
N THR A 9 33.92 9.80 -18.59
CA THR A 9 33.62 11.20 -18.89
C THR A 9 34.91 12.02 -19.15
N PRO A 10 34.81 13.21 -19.76
CA PRO A 10 34.73 14.39 -18.89
C PRO A 10 33.72 15.45 -19.37
N GLN A 11 32.82 15.79 -18.44
CA GLN A 11 32.60 17.14 -17.92
C GLN A 11 32.77 18.33 -18.89
N SER A 12 31.65 18.97 -19.22
CA SER A 12 31.59 20.42 -19.35
C SER A 12 30.61 20.97 -18.32
N ALA A 13 31.17 21.68 -17.35
CA ALA A 13 30.46 22.45 -16.36
C ALA A 13 30.03 23.79 -16.99
N ALA A 14 28.76 24.18 -16.79
CA ALA A 14 28.29 25.50 -16.39
C ALA A 14 26.83 25.71 -16.82
N GLY A 15 25.95 25.92 -15.85
CA GLY A 15 24.57 26.35 -16.12
C GLY A 15 23.62 26.09 -14.95
N ASN A 16 23.82 26.79 -13.84
CA ASN A 16 22.81 26.98 -12.80
C ASN A 16 21.50 27.46 -13.44
N GLY A 17 20.38 26.82 -13.09
CA GLY A 17 19.06 27.22 -13.54
C GLY A 17 17.97 26.31 -12.97
N THR A 18 17.86 26.28 -11.64
CA THR A 18 16.62 25.86 -10.98
C THR A 18 15.53 26.88 -11.31
N GLU A 19 14.85 26.72 -12.45
CA GLU A 19 13.51 27.28 -12.59
C GLU A 19 12.56 26.36 -11.81
N GLU A 20 12.58 26.52 -10.49
CA GLU A 20 11.44 26.10 -9.67
C GLU A 20 10.24 26.93 -10.13
N ASP A 21 9.27 26.27 -10.74
CA ASP A 21 7.99 26.88 -11.08
C ASP A 21 7.44 27.58 -9.82
N PRO A 22 7.17 28.90 -9.86
CA PRO A 22 6.64 29.61 -8.70
C PRO A 22 5.32 29.00 -8.18
N ALA A 23 4.58 28.26 -9.00
CA ALA A 23 3.42 27.49 -8.56
C ALA A 23 3.80 26.23 -7.77
N ALA A 24 4.90 25.56 -8.12
CA ALA A 24 5.40 24.40 -7.39
C ALA A 24 5.98 24.79 -6.02
N ALA A 25 6.70 25.90 -5.95
CA ALA A 25 7.19 26.44 -4.67
C ALA A 25 6.03 26.82 -3.73
N PHE A 26 4.94 27.38 -4.26
CA PHE A 26 3.74 27.72 -3.48
C PHE A 26 2.99 26.47 -2.96
N LEU A 27 2.86 25.43 -3.79
CA LEU A 27 2.24 24.16 -3.36
C LEU A 27 3.08 23.44 -2.30
N ALA A 28 4.40 23.39 -2.46
CA ALA A 28 5.31 22.83 -1.47
C ALA A 28 5.28 23.62 -0.15
N GLN A 29 5.17 24.95 -0.23
CA GLN A 29 5.01 25.81 0.94
C GLN A 29 3.67 25.53 1.66
N GLN A 30 2.56 25.39 0.92
CA GLN A 30 1.26 25.03 1.52
C GLN A 30 1.24 23.61 2.10
N GLU A 31 1.88 22.62 1.47
CA GLU A 31 2.01 21.27 2.04
C GLU A 31 2.79 21.28 3.35
N SER A 32 3.87 22.08 3.44
CA SER A 32 4.64 22.22 4.67
C SER A 32 3.89 22.94 5.80
N GLU A 33 3.02 23.90 5.44
CA GLU A 33 2.16 24.62 6.39
C GLU A 33 1.06 23.71 6.94
N ILE A 34 0.46 22.85 6.11
CA ILE A 34 -0.56 21.86 6.53
C ILE A 34 0.04 20.74 7.38
N ALA A 35 1.21 20.22 7.00
CA ALA A 35 1.90 19.17 7.75
C ALA A 35 2.33 19.62 9.16
N GLY A 36 2.48 20.93 9.39
CA GLY A 36 2.73 21.51 10.71
C GLY A 36 1.53 21.49 11.65
N ILE A 37 0.30 21.35 11.14
CA ILE A 37 -0.94 21.39 11.93
C ILE A 37 -1.34 19.98 12.42
N GLU A 38 -0.84 18.89 11.79
CA GLU A 38 -1.18 17.52 12.16
C GLU A 38 -0.52 17.07 13.49
N ASN A 39 0.54 17.76 13.93
CA ASN A 39 1.29 17.44 15.15
C ASN A 39 1.00 18.36 16.35
N ASP A 40 0.08 19.32 16.24
CA ASP A 40 -0.31 20.17 17.37
C ASP A 40 -1.71 19.77 17.84
N GLU A 41 -1.84 19.56 19.15
CA GLU A 41 -3.00 19.01 19.87
C GLU A 41 -4.24 19.95 19.85
N GLY A 42 -4.67 20.39 18.66
CA GLY A 42 -5.77 21.31 18.42
C GLY A 42 -7.09 20.65 18.01
N PHE A 43 -7.13 19.32 17.87
CA PHE A 43 -8.34 18.60 17.42
C PHE A 43 -9.44 18.49 18.50
N SER A 44 -9.34 19.24 19.60
CA SER A 44 -10.38 19.29 20.65
C SER A 44 -11.48 20.32 20.37
N ILE A 45 -11.38 21.14 19.31
CA ILE A 45 -12.31 22.26 19.08
C ILE A 45 -13.56 21.93 18.25
N LEU A 46 -13.68 20.72 17.71
CA LEU A 46 -14.83 20.34 16.84
C LEU A 46 -15.97 19.59 17.57
N ASP A 47 -15.86 19.33 18.88
CA ASP A 47 -16.91 18.65 19.67
C ASP A 47 -18.01 19.61 20.17
N SER A 48 -17.80 20.92 20.12
CA SER A 48 -18.80 21.92 20.50
C SER A 48 -19.14 22.79 19.28
N GLY A 49 -20.24 22.46 18.61
CA GLY A 49 -20.67 23.08 17.35
C GLY A 49 -20.99 24.58 17.43
N GLU A 50 -19.97 25.44 17.49
CA GLU A 50 -20.08 26.88 17.27
C GLU A 50 -19.32 27.31 16.02
N VAL A 51 -20.04 27.91 15.08
CA VAL A 51 -19.49 28.56 13.89
C VAL A 51 -19.07 30.00 14.22
N PRO A 52 -17.90 30.50 13.74
CA PRO A 52 -17.46 31.87 13.99
C PRO A 52 -18.44 32.90 13.42
N SER A 53 -18.73 33.95 14.19
CA SER A 53 -19.68 35.03 13.85
C SER A 53 -19.26 35.92 12.66
N SER A 54 -18.17 35.61 11.97
CA SER A 54 -17.59 36.42 10.89
C SER A 54 -18.23 36.19 9.52
N LEU A 55 -19.13 35.21 9.36
CA LEU A 55 -19.77 34.89 8.08
C LEU A 55 -21.19 35.47 7.91
N ASN A 56 -21.72 36.21 8.90
CA ASN A 56 -23.15 36.53 8.98
C ASN A 56 -23.54 37.94 8.46
N ASN A 57 -22.64 38.67 7.81
CA ASN A 57 -22.83 40.12 7.56
C ASN A 57 -22.84 40.56 6.08
N ASN A 58 -23.11 39.69 5.12
CA ASN A 58 -23.08 40.10 3.70
C ASN A 58 -24.22 39.53 2.83
N LEU A 59 -25.47 39.59 3.31
CA LEU A 59 -26.64 39.18 2.50
C LEU A 59 -27.78 40.22 2.39
N THR A 60 -27.61 41.47 2.81
CA THR A 60 -28.73 42.44 2.75
C THR A 60 -28.43 43.65 1.88
N GLY A 61 -28.71 43.49 0.58
CA GLY A 61 -29.48 44.42 -0.26
C GLY A 61 -29.15 45.92 -0.25
N THR A 62 -28.62 46.39 -1.38
CA THR A 62 -28.95 47.73 -1.90
C THR A 62 -29.08 47.68 -3.42
N VAL A 63 -30.33 47.53 -3.87
CA VAL A 63 -30.78 47.85 -5.23
C VAL A 63 -30.60 49.36 -5.40
N ASN A 64 -29.66 49.80 -6.24
CA ASN A 64 -29.64 51.18 -6.70
C ASN A 64 -30.05 51.24 -8.17
N ARG A 65 -31.33 51.60 -8.35
CA ARG A 65 -31.97 51.96 -9.60
C ARG A 65 -31.69 53.43 -9.86
N ASN A 66 -30.72 53.73 -10.72
CA ASN A 66 -30.63 55.05 -11.35
C ASN A 66 -31.06 54.92 -12.81
N LEU A 67 -32.32 55.33 -13.00
CA LEU A 67 -32.94 55.69 -14.27
C LEU A 67 -32.38 57.05 -14.70
N ASP A 68 -32.50 57.35 -15.99
CA ASP A 68 -32.34 58.67 -16.65
C ASP A 68 -31.03 58.87 -17.43
N GLY A 69 -31.17 58.77 -18.75
CA GLY A 69 -30.16 58.99 -19.78
C GLY A 69 -30.82 58.97 -21.16
N GLU A 70 -31.70 59.93 -21.38
CA GLU A 70 -32.46 60.17 -22.62
C GLU A 70 -31.55 60.51 -23.81
N SER A 71 -31.74 59.86 -24.97
CA SER A 71 -31.48 60.45 -26.31
C SER A 71 -32.11 59.60 -27.44
N SER A 72 -32.89 60.29 -28.27
CA SER A 72 -33.72 59.84 -29.38
C SER A 72 -32.96 59.44 -30.67
N ASN A 73 -33.38 58.38 -31.39
CA ASN A 73 -33.85 58.40 -32.80
C ASN A 73 -33.70 57.06 -33.58
N GLY A 74 -34.82 56.38 -33.88
CA GLY A 74 -35.02 55.60 -35.12
C GLY A 74 -35.44 54.12 -34.99
N PRO A 75 -36.39 53.60 -35.82
CA PRO A 75 -36.82 52.19 -35.77
C PRO A 75 -35.76 51.19 -36.26
N SER A 76 -34.57 51.65 -36.65
CA SER A 76 -33.42 50.81 -36.98
C SER A 76 -32.52 50.51 -35.77
N ASP A 77 -32.71 51.18 -34.64
CA ASP A 77 -31.82 51.07 -33.48
C ASP A 77 -32.31 50.06 -32.43
N ALA A 78 -33.60 49.70 -32.47
CA ALA A 78 -34.14 48.63 -31.64
C ALA A 78 -33.49 47.27 -31.97
N TYR A 79 -33.25 46.97 -33.25
CA TYR A 79 -32.63 45.71 -33.66
C TYR A 79 -31.12 45.66 -33.31
N SER A 80 -30.43 46.81 -33.37
CA SER A 80 -29.04 46.95 -32.93
C SER A 80 -28.90 46.85 -31.40
N ALA A 81 -29.82 47.46 -30.65
CA ALA A 81 -29.90 47.33 -29.19
C ALA A 81 -30.24 45.90 -28.74
N ILE A 82 -31.17 45.22 -29.43
CA ILE A 82 -31.54 43.83 -29.14
C ILE A 82 -30.38 42.89 -29.50
N SER A 83 -29.72 43.05 -30.65
CA SER A 83 -28.58 42.19 -31.04
C SER A 83 -27.34 42.43 -30.19
N SER A 84 -27.08 43.65 -29.72
CA SER A 84 -26.00 43.93 -28.77
C SER A 84 -26.32 43.41 -27.38
N ALA A 85 -27.58 43.48 -26.92
CA ALA A 85 -28.04 42.83 -25.70
C ALA A 85 -27.95 41.29 -25.79
N ASP A 86 -28.35 40.69 -26.91
CA ASP A 86 -28.18 39.25 -27.18
C ASP A 86 -26.72 38.85 -27.23
N ARG A 87 -25.85 39.70 -27.80
CA ARG A 87 -24.39 39.44 -27.85
C ARG A 87 -23.72 39.64 -26.48
N LEU A 88 -24.35 40.37 -25.56
CA LEU A 88 -23.94 40.50 -24.17
C LEU A 88 -24.49 39.36 -23.29
N GLN A 89 -25.66 38.79 -23.62
CA GLN A 89 -26.21 37.60 -22.98
C GLN A 89 -25.63 36.29 -23.52
N ALA A 90 -25.25 36.25 -24.80
CA ALA A 90 -24.61 35.11 -25.43
C ALA A 90 -23.19 35.01 -24.90
N GLU A 91 -22.94 33.96 -24.13
CA GLU A 91 -21.58 33.66 -23.71
C GLU A 91 -20.67 33.53 -24.94
N PRO A 92 -19.45 34.10 -24.89
CA PRO A 92 -18.49 33.91 -25.96
C PRO A 92 -18.25 32.42 -26.19
N GLU A 93 -18.28 31.97 -27.44
CA GLU A 93 -18.02 30.57 -27.81
C GLU A 93 -16.68 30.05 -27.26
N SER A 94 -15.69 30.92 -27.06
CA SER A 94 -14.42 30.58 -26.39
C SER A 94 -14.60 30.18 -24.92
N LEU A 95 -15.50 30.86 -24.19
CA LEU A 95 -15.81 30.54 -22.79
C LEU A 95 -16.61 29.23 -22.71
N ARG A 96 -17.53 29.00 -23.66
CA ARG A 96 -18.28 27.74 -23.76
C ARG A 96 -17.33 26.55 -23.97
N LYS A 97 -16.44 26.66 -24.97
CA LYS A 97 -15.42 25.64 -25.24
C LYS A 97 -14.51 25.42 -24.03
N TRP A 98 -14.06 26.49 -23.38
CA TRP A 98 -13.22 26.37 -22.19
C TRP A 98 -13.94 25.62 -21.05
N ARG A 99 -15.23 25.89 -20.79
CA ARG A 99 -15.98 25.14 -19.77
C ARG A 99 -16.18 23.67 -20.16
N GLU A 100 -16.43 23.39 -21.43
CA GLU A 100 -16.55 22.02 -21.93
C GLU A 100 -15.22 21.27 -21.73
N GLU A 101 -14.09 21.87 -22.12
CA GLU A 101 -12.74 21.31 -21.93
C GLU A 101 -12.38 21.12 -20.45
N GLN A 102 -12.70 22.09 -19.57
CA GLN A 102 -12.46 21.95 -18.12
C GLN A 102 -13.34 20.85 -17.50
N ARG A 103 -14.60 20.78 -17.90
CA ARG A 103 -15.52 19.73 -17.43
C ARG A 103 -15.04 18.36 -17.86
N GLU A 104 -14.63 18.20 -19.11
CA GLU A 104 -14.06 16.96 -19.63
C GLU A 104 -12.78 16.58 -18.89
N ARG A 105 -11.88 17.54 -18.65
CA ARG A 105 -10.66 17.31 -17.88
C ARG A 105 -10.94 16.84 -16.45
N LEU A 106 -11.91 17.45 -15.77
CA LEU A 106 -12.34 17.03 -14.43
C LEU A 106 -12.96 15.63 -14.45
N GLU A 107 -13.82 15.34 -15.43
CA GLU A 107 -14.44 14.02 -15.58
C GLU A 107 -13.38 12.93 -15.81
N VAL A 108 -12.36 13.20 -16.62
CA VAL A 108 -11.22 12.29 -16.82
C VAL A 108 -10.45 12.07 -15.53
N LEU A 109 -10.22 13.12 -14.73
CA LEU A 109 -9.54 13.01 -13.44
C LEU A 109 -10.35 12.17 -12.45
N ASP A 110 -11.65 12.41 -12.35
CA ASP A 110 -12.56 11.64 -11.49
C ASP A 110 -12.68 10.18 -11.94
N ALA A 111 -12.67 9.93 -13.25
CA ALA A 111 -12.66 8.57 -13.79
C ALA A 111 -11.35 7.84 -13.49
N ASN A 112 -10.21 8.53 -13.60
CA ASN A 112 -8.90 7.98 -13.25
C ASN A 112 -8.80 7.67 -11.75
N SER A 113 -9.25 8.59 -10.89
CA SER A 113 -9.29 8.37 -9.44
C SER A 113 -10.14 7.15 -9.07
N ARG A 114 -11.36 7.05 -9.61
CA ARG A 114 -12.23 5.88 -9.40
C ARG A 114 -11.60 4.58 -9.88
N LYS A 115 -10.90 4.62 -11.02
CA LYS A 115 -10.19 3.45 -11.55
C LYS A 115 -9.06 3.02 -10.62
N GLN A 116 -8.18 3.93 -10.20
CA GLN A 116 -7.09 3.61 -9.28
C GLN A 116 -7.61 3.06 -7.95
N GLU A 117 -8.67 3.65 -7.40
CA GLU A 117 -9.30 3.15 -6.17
C GLU A 117 -9.82 1.72 -6.35
N SER A 118 -10.48 1.43 -7.48
CA SER A 118 -10.96 0.08 -7.78
C SER A 118 -9.82 -0.93 -7.93
N GLU A 119 -8.74 -0.55 -8.63
CA GLU A 119 -7.56 -1.39 -8.83
C GLU A 119 -6.84 -1.68 -7.50
N TRP A 120 -6.72 -0.68 -6.62
CA TRP A 120 -6.11 -0.86 -5.30
C TRP A 120 -6.97 -1.73 -4.39
N LYS A 121 -8.30 -1.59 -4.43
CA LYS A 121 -9.21 -2.47 -3.69
C LYS A 121 -9.14 -3.91 -4.18
N GLU A 122 -9.11 -4.12 -5.49
CA GLU A 122 -8.98 -5.45 -6.07
C GLU A 122 -7.64 -6.07 -5.73
N LYS A 123 -6.55 -5.31 -5.86
CA LYS A 123 -5.20 -5.76 -5.48
C LYS A 123 -5.12 -6.15 -4.00
N ALA A 124 -5.67 -5.34 -3.11
CA ALA A 124 -5.69 -5.64 -1.68
C ALA A 124 -6.50 -6.92 -1.38
N LYS A 125 -7.62 -7.13 -2.08
CA LYS A 125 -8.43 -8.34 -1.95
C LYS A 125 -7.67 -9.58 -2.43
N VAL A 126 -7.04 -9.51 -3.60
CA VAL A 126 -6.22 -10.61 -4.14
C VAL A 126 -5.07 -10.95 -3.20
N GLU A 127 -4.35 -9.96 -2.69
CA GLU A 127 -3.23 -10.18 -1.77
C GLU A 127 -3.69 -10.86 -0.46
N LEU A 128 -4.86 -10.48 0.05
CA LEU A 128 -5.47 -11.09 1.23
C LEU A 128 -5.86 -12.55 0.97
N GLU A 129 -6.47 -12.84 -0.18
CA GLU A 129 -6.79 -14.20 -0.61
C GLU A 129 -5.52 -15.06 -0.77
N GLU A 130 -4.48 -14.53 -1.42
CA GLU A 130 -3.17 -15.18 -1.54
C GLU A 130 -2.49 -15.43 -0.19
N TRP A 131 -2.67 -14.54 0.78
CA TRP A 131 -2.17 -14.77 2.12
C TRP A 131 -2.89 -15.96 2.77
N HIS A 132 -4.22 -16.01 2.68
CA HIS A 132 -5.01 -17.12 3.23
C HIS A 132 -4.68 -18.46 2.57
N THR A 133 -4.52 -18.50 1.25
CA THR A 133 -4.13 -19.73 0.54
C THR A 133 -2.75 -20.21 1.00
N ARG A 134 -1.75 -19.33 1.03
CA ARG A 134 -0.40 -19.67 1.51
C ARG A 134 -0.40 -20.15 2.96
N GLN A 135 -1.16 -19.51 3.84
CA GLN A 135 -1.30 -19.96 5.23
C GLN A 135 -1.90 -21.36 5.31
N ASN A 136 -2.97 -21.62 4.57
CA ASN A 136 -3.62 -22.91 4.56
C ASN A 136 -2.71 -24.01 3.97
N GLU A 137 -2.01 -23.72 2.87
CA GLU A 137 -1.03 -24.63 2.27
C GLU A 137 0.10 -24.96 3.25
N GLN A 138 0.65 -23.95 3.94
CA GLN A 138 1.70 -24.16 4.93
C GLN A 138 1.22 -25.03 6.09
N LEU A 139 0.00 -24.78 6.57
CA LEU A 139 -0.61 -25.55 7.64
C LEU A 139 -0.88 -26.99 7.22
N GLU A 140 -1.41 -27.22 6.02
CA GLU A 140 -1.63 -28.58 5.50
C GLU A 140 -0.32 -29.31 5.26
N LYS A 141 0.73 -28.62 4.78
CA LYS A 141 2.08 -29.18 4.68
C LYS A 141 2.64 -29.59 6.04
N THR A 142 2.48 -28.75 7.06
CA THR A 142 2.90 -29.10 8.43
C THR A 142 2.11 -30.29 8.97
N LYS A 143 0.79 -30.34 8.78
CA LYS A 143 -0.02 -31.51 9.17
C LYS A 143 0.41 -32.77 8.44
N ALA A 144 0.64 -32.69 7.13
CA ALA A 144 1.07 -33.83 6.33
C ALA A 144 2.44 -34.34 6.78
N ASN A 145 3.39 -33.45 7.04
CA ASN A 145 4.71 -33.82 7.57
C ASN A 145 4.61 -34.47 8.95
N ASN A 146 3.76 -33.95 9.85
CA ASN A 146 3.54 -34.56 11.16
C ASN A 146 2.93 -35.96 11.04
N ARG A 147 1.91 -36.14 10.18
CA ARG A 147 1.32 -37.46 9.92
C ARG A 147 2.34 -38.44 9.34
N ALA A 148 3.13 -38.01 8.36
CA ALA A 148 4.17 -38.85 7.75
C ALA A 148 5.27 -39.21 8.75
N ALA A 149 5.67 -38.28 9.63
CA ALA A 149 6.64 -38.54 10.69
C ALA A 149 6.09 -39.52 11.74
N GLU A 150 4.82 -39.41 12.11
CA GLU A 150 4.15 -40.36 13.00
C GLU A 150 4.04 -41.75 12.36
N GLU A 151 3.61 -41.83 11.09
CA GLU A 151 3.54 -43.09 10.35
C GLU A 151 4.91 -43.75 10.21
N ALA A 152 5.95 -42.98 9.91
CA ALA A 152 7.33 -43.49 9.87
C ALA A 152 7.79 -43.97 11.26
N MET A 153 7.48 -43.23 12.33
CA MET A 153 7.81 -43.64 13.70
C MET A 153 7.09 -44.94 14.11
N VAL A 154 5.81 -45.09 13.73
CA VAL A 154 5.04 -46.31 13.98
C VAL A 154 5.59 -47.48 13.16
N SER A 155 5.89 -47.27 11.88
CA SER A 155 6.52 -48.30 11.03
C SER A 155 7.86 -48.79 11.60
N ASP A 156 8.73 -47.86 12.03
CA ASP A 156 10.01 -48.19 12.67
C ASP A 156 9.82 -48.97 13.99
N MET A 157 8.71 -48.77 14.71
CA MET A 157 8.37 -49.53 15.92
C MET A 157 7.82 -50.93 15.59
N ASP A 158 7.01 -51.04 14.55
CA ASP A 158 6.35 -52.27 14.12
C ASP A 158 7.29 -53.24 13.38
N GLU A 159 8.41 -52.76 12.84
CA GLU A 159 9.51 -53.57 12.30
C GLU A 159 10.18 -54.44 13.38
N ASN A 160 9.50 -55.55 13.71
CA ASN A 160 9.90 -56.56 14.69
C ASN A 160 10.54 -57.77 14.00
N ASN A 161 11.48 -57.54 13.09
CA ASN A 161 12.22 -58.63 12.46
C ASN A 161 13.21 -59.25 13.48
N PRO A 162 13.21 -60.58 13.71
CA PRO A 162 14.19 -61.22 14.58
C PRO A 162 15.63 -60.91 14.14
N GLY A 163 16.48 -60.48 15.08
CA GLY A 163 17.88 -60.09 14.84
C GLY A 163 18.15 -58.58 14.93
N THR A 164 17.12 -57.72 14.92
CA THR A 164 17.28 -56.24 15.01
C THR A 164 17.07 -55.69 16.44
N GLU A 165 16.88 -56.54 17.44
CA GLU A 165 16.49 -56.12 18.80
C GLU A 165 17.50 -55.15 19.44
N TRP A 166 18.79 -55.44 19.34
CA TRP A 166 19.84 -54.56 19.88
C TRP A 166 20.04 -53.28 19.07
N GLU A 167 19.73 -53.30 17.77
CA GLU A 167 19.74 -52.10 16.94
C GLU A 167 18.62 -51.13 17.33
N ARG A 168 17.44 -51.65 17.69
CA ARG A 168 16.32 -50.86 18.24
C ARG A 168 16.63 -50.28 19.62
N VAL A 169 17.19 -51.09 20.52
CA VAL A 169 17.62 -50.61 21.86
C VAL A 169 18.68 -49.51 21.72
N ALA A 170 19.63 -49.67 20.81
CA ALA A 170 20.67 -48.68 20.56
C ALA A 170 20.14 -47.38 19.95
N ARG A 171 19.11 -47.42 19.07
CA ARG A 171 18.46 -46.20 18.54
C ARG A 171 17.84 -45.33 19.65
N LEU A 172 17.31 -45.95 20.70
CA LEU A 172 16.70 -45.25 21.84
C LEU A 172 17.74 -44.71 22.84
N CYS A 173 18.99 -45.16 22.74
CA CYS A 173 20.06 -44.78 23.64
C CYS A 173 20.86 -43.59 23.09
N ASP A 174 20.95 -42.51 23.86
CA ASP A 174 21.81 -41.38 23.52
C ASP A 174 23.29 -41.66 23.86
N PHE A 175 24.06 -41.97 22.82
CA PHE A 175 25.50 -42.22 22.89
C PHE A 175 26.35 -40.94 22.83
N ASN A 176 25.74 -39.75 22.71
CA ASN A 176 26.49 -38.52 22.72
C ASN A 176 27.21 -38.35 24.09
N PRO A 177 28.55 -38.28 24.10
CA PRO A 177 29.29 -38.11 25.35
C PRO A 177 29.01 -36.76 26.02
N LYS A 178 28.52 -35.75 25.27
CA LYS A 178 28.23 -34.40 25.77
C LYS A 178 26.80 -34.22 26.31
N SER A 179 25.89 -35.14 26.03
CA SER A 179 24.50 -35.04 26.48
C SER A 179 24.28 -35.56 27.91
N SER A 180 25.21 -36.37 28.42
CA SER A 180 25.11 -36.94 29.76
C SER A 180 25.47 -35.91 30.84
N LYS A 181 24.44 -35.29 31.43
CA LYS A 181 24.55 -34.43 32.63
C LYS A 181 24.62 -35.24 33.94
N GLN A 182 24.66 -36.56 33.85
CA GLN A 182 24.57 -37.48 34.99
C GLN A 182 25.95 -37.68 35.61
N ALA A 183 26.05 -37.66 36.96
CA ALA A 183 27.31 -37.86 37.69
C ALA A 183 27.81 -39.32 37.69
N LYS A 184 26.99 -40.27 37.22
CA LYS A 184 27.32 -41.70 37.17
C LYS A 184 28.05 -42.02 35.87
N ASP A 185 29.16 -42.73 35.97
CA ASP A 185 29.87 -43.24 34.79
C ASP A 185 29.06 -44.38 34.14
N VAL A 186 28.54 -44.11 32.95
CA VAL A 186 27.78 -45.06 32.12
C VAL A 186 28.61 -45.61 30.95
N SER A 187 29.93 -45.38 30.94
CA SER A 187 30.81 -45.76 29.82
C SER A 187 30.81 -47.26 29.56
N ARG A 188 30.81 -48.09 30.62
CA ARG A 188 30.72 -49.56 30.50
C ARG A 188 29.38 -50.03 29.94
N MET A 189 28.27 -49.39 30.35
CA MET A 189 26.95 -49.72 29.81
C MET A 189 26.86 -49.34 28.33
N ARG A 190 27.37 -48.16 27.96
CA ARG A 190 27.45 -47.70 26.57
C ARG A 190 28.27 -48.64 25.70
N SER A 191 29.43 -49.11 26.17
CA SER A 191 30.27 -50.04 25.41
C SER A 191 29.60 -51.39 25.19
N VAL A 192 28.90 -51.93 26.20
CA VAL A 192 28.13 -53.18 26.08
C VAL A 192 27.01 -53.04 25.05
N LEU A 193 26.23 -51.95 25.10
CA LEU A 193 25.13 -51.71 24.15
C LEU A 193 25.63 -51.55 22.70
N ILE A 194 26.77 -50.87 22.50
CA ILE A 194 27.39 -50.74 21.17
C ILE A 194 27.87 -52.11 20.65
N SER A 195 28.51 -52.91 21.51
CA SER A 195 28.97 -54.25 21.14
C SER A 195 27.80 -55.15 20.72
N LEU A 196 26.68 -55.10 21.44
CA LEU A 196 25.49 -55.90 21.13
C LEU A 196 24.79 -55.44 19.86
N LYS A 197 24.89 -54.16 19.48
CA LYS A 197 24.46 -53.65 18.17
C LYS A 197 25.34 -54.18 17.03
N GLN A 198 26.65 -54.23 17.21
CA GLN A 198 27.60 -54.63 16.16
C GLN A 198 27.69 -56.15 15.98
N ALA A 199 27.58 -56.90 17.08
CA ALA A 199 27.62 -58.35 17.12
C ALA A 199 26.45 -58.85 17.97
N PRO A 200 25.27 -59.06 17.36
CA PRO A 200 24.12 -59.62 18.04
C PRO A 200 24.47 -60.99 18.62
N LEU A 201 23.90 -61.32 19.78
CA LEU A 201 24.04 -62.64 20.37
C LEU A 201 23.45 -63.67 19.40
N VAL A 202 24.27 -64.60 18.93
CA VAL A 202 23.81 -65.76 18.15
C VAL A 202 22.85 -66.54 19.04
N ARG A 203 21.57 -66.65 18.63
CA ARG A 203 20.59 -67.52 19.28
C ARG A 203 20.76 -68.96 18.79
#